data_AF-A0A812RZK5-F1
#
_entry.id   AF-A0A812RZK5-F1
#
_cell.length_a   1.000
_cell.length_b   1.000
_cell.length_c   1.000
_cell.angle_alpha   90.00
_cell.angle_beta   90.00
_cell.angle_gamma   90.00
#
_symmetry.space_group_name_H-M   'P 1'
#
loop_
_entity.id
_entity.type
_entity.pdbx_description
1 polymer ?
#
loop_
_entity_poly.entity_id
_entity_poly.type
_entity_poly.pdbx_seq_one_letter_code
_entity_poly.pdbx_strand_id
1 'polypeptide(L)'
;MAVRAFPPWPLDGCLEPDKTALLAIDMQIDFCGKGGYVDSMGYDISMTRAPIEPLKVVFQALRQKGYHIIHTREGHKPSLADCPDNKRWRSRQIGAGIGDPGPCGRVLVRGEPGWNLIEELQPAEGEEVLDKPGKGSFVATDLHLILQKKRIKKLIFAGITTDVCLSTTMREANDLGYDCLLLSDCTAATDYGNYLATLKTTQAYGGAFGSVASAADLLRGIGFDCPEALERNLVEVNLGNGIKVRMPQPPSGLGMPKTVSDVIVAPKASVSKGAVAADPYAWPFDGCIQPAKTALLAMNFQPDFLAAEGGMPSAGYKIDSGVRVLETSAKVLRHMRDAGFRIVHARLGFARNLSDCPQRGKRFPAGAQGPLGQCLVRGEKGWEFLPEFTPLPDELVIEKCGHGAFHLTSLELGLQSLGVTHLVVMGVPTDVCVHTTLRQANDRGFECLLLSDCTGTTAQDTQLSALKQVKMQHGVFGAVATSEALLTAVSQLDTAQPS
;
A
#
# COMPACT_ATOMS: atom_id res chain seq x y z
N MET A 1 3.20 -30.75 5.82
CA MET A 1 4.62 -30.30 5.74
C MET A 1 4.63 -28.78 5.93
N ALA A 2 5.77 -28.14 6.22
CA ALA A 2 5.78 -26.67 6.29
C ALA A 2 5.67 -26.06 4.87
N VAL A 3 4.98 -24.93 4.72
CA VAL A 3 4.96 -24.17 3.45
C VAL A 3 6.35 -23.61 3.22
N ARG A 4 6.94 -23.87 2.05
CA ARG A 4 8.21 -23.23 1.65
C ARG A 4 7.94 -21.76 1.29
N ALA A 5 8.00 -20.90 2.30
CA ALA A 5 7.83 -19.46 2.16
C ALA A 5 9.07 -18.73 2.71
N PHE A 6 9.31 -17.52 2.21
CA PHE A 6 10.28 -16.61 2.80
C PHE A 6 9.63 -15.27 3.17
N PRO A 7 9.91 -14.73 4.38
CA PRO A 7 10.36 -15.47 5.57
C PRO A 7 9.44 -16.67 5.91
N PRO A 8 9.85 -17.61 6.80
CA PRO A 8 9.06 -18.80 7.09
C PRO A 8 7.63 -18.51 7.54
N TRP A 9 6.64 -19.21 6.99
CA TRP A 9 5.22 -19.02 7.28
C TRP A 9 4.53 -20.38 7.53
N PRO A 10 3.55 -20.46 8.47
CA PRO A 10 3.10 -19.39 9.36
C PRO A 10 4.12 -19.01 10.46
N LEU A 11 3.98 -17.81 11.02
CA LEU A 11 4.80 -17.29 12.11
C LEU A 11 4.83 -18.18 13.35
N ASP A 12 3.71 -18.84 13.65
CA ASP A 12 3.55 -19.76 14.78
C ASP A 12 3.81 -21.23 14.41
N GLY A 13 4.08 -21.52 13.13
CA GLY A 13 4.27 -22.87 12.60
C GLY A 13 2.99 -23.70 12.46
N CYS A 14 1.82 -23.17 12.84
CA CYS A 14 0.56 -23.91 12.89
C CYS A 14 -0.34 -23.51 11.72
N LEU A 15 -0.56 -24.40 10.76
CA LEU A 15 -1.45 -24.15 9.62
C LEU A 15 -2.77 -24.91 9.80
N GLU A 16 -3.80 -24.21 10.27
CA GLU A 16 -5.11 -24.77 10.62
C GLU A 16 -6.17 -24.26 9.63
N PRO A 17 -6.94 -25.16 8.96
CA PRO A 17 -7.95 -24.74 7.97
C PRO A 17 -9.02 -23.80 8.53
N ASP A 18 -9.49 -24.04 9.76
CA ASP A 18 -10.56 -23.25 10.38
C ASP A 18 -10.09 -21.87 10.88
N LYS A 19 -8.78 -21.61 10.91
CA LYS A 19 -8.14 -20.34 11.31
C LYS A 19 -7.46 -19.62 10.15
N THR A 20 -7.57 -20.16 8.94
CA THR A 20 -6.88 -19.66 7.75
C THR A 20 -7.88 -19.40 6.63
N ALA A 21 -7.78 -18.23 6.00
CA ALA A 21 -8.61 -17.89 4.85
C ALA A 21 -7.76 -17.50 3.63
N LEU A 22 -8.19 -17.89 2.44
CA LEU A 22 -7.75 -17.27 1.20
C LEU A 22 -8.60 -16.02 0.93
N LEU A 23 -7.95 -14.89 0.67
CA LEU A 23 -8.56 -13.72 0.06
C LEU A 23 -8.24 -13.72 -1.44
N ALA A 24 -9.26 -14.00 -2.26
CA ALA A 24 -9.19 -13.94 -3.72
C ALA A 24 -9.65 -12.57 -4.20
N ILE A 25 -8.71 -11.72 -4.58
CA ILE A 25 -8.94 -10.29 -4.76
C ILE A 25 -9.25 -9.97 -6.23
N ASP A 26 -10.44 -9.43 -6.46
CA ASP A 26 -10.84 -8.66 -7.65
C ASP A 26 -10.59 -9.38 -9.00
N MET A 27 -10.82 -10.69 -9.04
CA MET A 27 -10.80 -11.48 -10.28
C MET A 27 -12.05 -11.22 -11.14
N GLN A 28 -12.27 -9.95 -11.48
CA GLN A 28 -13.43 -9.43 -12.21
C GLN A 28 -13.10 -9.19 -13.69
N ILE A 29 -14.12 -9.19 -14.54
CA ILE A 29 -13.99 -8.85 -15.96
C ILE A 29 -13.38 -7.44 -16.13
N ASP A 30 -13.71 -6.49 -15.27
CA ASP A 30 -13.14 -5.14 -15.28
C ASP A 30 -11.61 -5.13 -15.11
N PHE A 31 -11.02 -6.12 -14.45
CA PHE A 31 -9.57 -6.16 -14.20
C PHE A 31 -8.78 -7.12 -15.10
N CYS A 32 -9.43 -8.15 -15.65
CA CYS A 32 -8.75 -9.16 -16.47
C CYS A 32 -9.58 -9.68 -17.65
N GLY A 33 -10.65 -8.99 -18.03
CA GLY A 33 -11.49 -9.30 -19.17
C GLY A 33 -11.38 -8.26 -20.28
N LYS A 34 -11.73 -8.67 -21.50
CA LYS A 34 -11.83 -7.75 -22.66
C LYS A 34 -12.98 -6.78 -22.46
N GLY A 35 -12.77 -5.51 -22.83
CA GLY A 35 -13.76 -4.44 -22.70
C GLY A 35 -13.96 -3.91 -21.27
N GLY A 36 -13.23 -4.45 -20.28
CA GLY A 36 -13.27 -4.02 -18.90
C GLY A 36 -12.45 -2.75 -18.62
N TYR A 37 -12.46 -2.28 -17.37
CA TYR A 37 -11.68 -1.14 -16.89
C TYR A 37 -10.19 -1.17 -17.29
N VAL A 38 -9.48 -2.28 -17.04
CA VAL A 38 -8.04 -2.43 -17.31
C VAL A 38 -7.73 -2.47 -18.80
N ASP A 39 -8.55 -3.16 -19.59
CA ASP A 39 -8.43 -3.21 -21.05
C ASP A 39 -8.68 -1.82 -21.68
N SER A 40 -9.66 -1.07 -21.15
CA SER A 40 -9.99 0.29 -21.61
C SER A 40 -8.85 1.29 -21.37
N MET A 41 -8.00 1.04 -20.37
CA MET A 41 -6.77 1.83 -20.13
C MET A 41 -5.61 1.44 -21.07
N GLY A 42 -5.75 0.39 -21.88
CA GLY A 42 -4.73 -0.10 -22.82
C GLY A 42 -3.64 -0.97 -22.21
N TYR A 43 -3.87 -1.53 -21.01
CA TYR A 43 -2.94 -2.49 -20.40
C TYR A 43 -3.08 -3.89 -21.00
N ASP A 44 -1.99 -4.66 -20.97
CA ASP A 44 -2.01 -6.07 -21.40
C ASP A 44 -2.72 -6.94 -20.36
N ILE A 45 -3.98 -7.26 -20.62
CA ILE A 45 -4.79 -8.14 -19.76
C ILE A 45 -4.28 -9.59 -19.72
N SER A 46 -3.40 -10.02 -20.63
CA SER A 46 -2.80 -11.36 -20.52
C SER A 46 -1.99 -11.51 -19.24
N MET A 47 -1.38 -10.41 -18.76
CA MET A 47 -0.68 -10.38 -17.49
C MET A 47 -1.64 -10.58 -16.31
N THR A 48 -2.76 -9.85 -16.26
CA THR A 48 -3.73 -9.96 -15.15
C THR A 48 -4.58 -11.23 -15.21
N ARG A 49 -4.57 -11.95 -16.33
CA ARG A 49 -5.17 -13.29 -16.48
C ARG A 49 -4.22 -14.44 -16.12
N ALA A 50 -2.90 -14.22 -16.11
CA ALA A 50 -1.93 -15.26 -15.79
C ALA A 50 -2.19 -16.03 -14.46
N PRO A 51 -2.71 -15.40 -13.39
CA PRO A 51 -3.03 -16.08 -12.14
C PRO A 51 -4.18 -17.10 -12.18
N ILE A 52 -5.01 -17.12 -13.24
CA ILE A 52 -6.28 -17.86 -13.24
C ILE A 52 -6.08 -19.36 -13.04
N GLU A 53 -5.21 -19.99 -13.82
CA GLU A 53 -5.01 -21.45 -13.76
C GLU A 53 -4.37 -21.90 -12.45
N PRO A 54 -3.29 -21.27 -11.94
CA PRO A 54 -2.79 -21.56 -10.59
C PRO A 54 -3.86 -21.40 -9.51
N LEU A 55 -4.68 -20.34 -9.59
CA LEU A 55 -5.70 -20.05 -8.59
C LEU A 55 -6.85 -21.06 -8.59
N LYS A 56 -7.24 -21.62 -9.75
CA LYS A 56 -8.21 -22.73 -9.84
C LYS A 56 -7.75 -23.95 -9.05
N VAL A 57 -6.47 -24.30 -9.16
CA VAL A 57 -5.89 -25.44 -8.41
C VAL A 57 -5.86 -25.14 -6.91
N VAL A 58 -5.50 -23.91 -6.52
CA VAL A 58 -5.53 -23.49 -5.11
C VAL A 58 -6.95 -23.53 -4.55
N PHE A 59 -7.95 -23.02 -5.27
CA PHE A 59 -9.36 -23.09 -4.85
C PHE A 59 -9.81 -24.53 -4.63
N GLN A 60 -9.53 -25.43 -5.58
CA GLN A 60 -9.87 -26.84 -5.44
C GLN A 60 -9.24 -27.44 -4.18
N ALA A 61 -7.95 -27.20 -3.96
CA ALA A 61 -7.22 -27.74 -2.83
C ALA A 61 -7.74 -27.21 -1.49
N LEU A 62 -7.95 -25.90 -1.38
CA LEU A 62 -8.43 -25.26 -0.17
C LEU A 62 -9.86 -25.67 0.18
N ARG A 63 -10.75 -25.79 -0.82
CA ARG A 63 -12.10 -26.34 -0.65
C ARG A 63 -12.07 -27.77 -0.10
N GLN A 64 -11.26 -28.65 -0.70
CA GLN A 64 -11.14 -30.04 -0.26
C GLN A 64 -10.53 -30.18 1.14
N LYS A 65 -9.66 -29.26 1.54
CA LYS A 65 -9.03 -29.24 2.87
C LYS A 65 -9.80 -28.43 3.92
N GLY A 66 -10.96 -27.86 3.56
CA GLY A 66 -11.84 -27.14 4.48
C GLY A 66 -11.32 -25.78 4.95
N TYR A 67 -10.52 -25.10 4.13
CA TYR A 67 -10.11 -23.72 4.39
C TYR A 67 -11.24 -22.75 4.02
N HIS A 68 -11.23 -21.57 4.66
CA HIS A 68 -12.14 -20.49 4.28
C HIS A 68 -11.66 -19.83 2.98
N ILE A 69 -12.58 -19.49 2.09
CA ILE A 69 -12.31 -18.71 0.88
C ILE A 69 -13.25 -17.51 0.88
N ILE A 70 -12.69 -16.34 0.69
CA ILE A 70 -13.39 -15.06 0.62
C ILE A 70 -12.97 -14.38 -0.67
N HIS A 71 -13.94 -13.95 -1.46
CA HIS A 71 -13.75 -13.23 -2.70
C HIS A 71 -13.99 -11.74 -2.50
N THR A 72 -13.29 -10.90 -3.24
CA THR A 72 -13.58 -9.46 -3.25
C THR A 72 -13.91 -8.97 -4.65
N ARG A 73 -14.75 -7.94 -4.72
CA ARG A 73 -15.05 -7.18 -5.93
C ARG A 73 -14.90 -5.70 -5.64
N GLU A 74 -13.99 -5.03 -6.34
CA GLU A 74 -13.96 -3.56 -6.34
C GLU A 74 -15.14 -3.05 -7.15
N GLY A 75 -15.95 -2.17 -6.56
CA GLY A 75 -17.00 -1.47 -7.29
C GLY A 75 -17.86 -0.56 -6.41
N HIS A 76 -18.55 0.34 -7.10
CA HIS A 76 -19.32 1.42 -6.49
C HIS A 76 -20.82 1.20 -6.62
N LYS A 77 -21.58 1.74 -5.67
CA LYS A 77 -23.05 1.77 -5.76
C LYS A 77 -23.47 2.40 -7.09
N PRO A 78 -24.63 2.01 -7.66
CA PRO A 78 -25.13 2.62 -8.90
C PRO A 78 -25.25 4.15 -8.84
N SER A 79 -25.51 4.72 -7.66
CA SER A 79 -25.56 6.16 -7.40
C SER A 79 -24.20 6.85 -7.31
N LEU A 80 -23.10 6.07 -7.25
CA LEU A 80 -21.73 6.53 -7.02
C LEU A 80 -21.50 7.24 -5.68
N ALA A 81 -22.43 7.12 -4.72
CA ALA A 81 -22.33 7.79 -3.42
C ALA A 81 -21.15 7.33 -2.55
N ASP A 82 -20.51 6.21 -2.90
CA ASP A 82 -19.32 5.66 -2.27
C ASP A 82 -18.07 5.75 -3.18
N CYS A 83 -18.10 6.60 -4.22
CA CYS A 83 -16.95 6.86 -5.09
C CYS A 83 -16.36 8.24 -4.77
N PRO A 84 -15.16 8.32 -4.19
CA PRO A 84 -14.49 9.60 -3.96
C PRO A 84 -14.30 10.40 -5.25
N ASP A 85 -14.48 11.73 -5.16
CA ASP A 85 -14.42 12.61 -6.33
C ASP A 85 -13.08 12.55 -7.05
N ASN A 86 -11.97 12.45 -6.32
CA ASN A 86 -10.64 12.32 -6.90
C ASN A 86 -10.48 10.99 -7.66
N LYS A 87 -10.93 9.86 -7.09
CA LYS A 87 -10.92 8.55 -7.75
C LYS A 87 -11.70 8.59 -9.06
N ARG A 88 -12.90 9.18 -9.02
CA ARG A 88 -13.75 9.35 -10.21
C ARG A 88 -13.09 10.26 -11.24
N TRP A 89 -12.55 11.41 -10.81
CA TRP A 89 -11.86 12.35 -11.69
C TRP A 89 -10.68 11.71 -12.42
N ARG A 90 -9.81 10.99 -11.70
CA ARG A 90 -8.62 10.31 -12.27
C ARG A 90 -9.00 9.26 -13.30
N SER A 91 -10.01 8.44 -12.99
CA SER A 91 -10.49 7.40 -13.92
C SER A 91 -10.96 7.98 -15.27
N ARG A 92 -11.51 9.20 -15.27
CA ARG A 92 -11.92 9.90 -16.49
C ARG A 92 -10.74 10.45 -17.28
N GLN A 93 -9.66 10.86 -16.62
CA GLN A 93 -8.45 11.35 -17.30
C GLN A 93 -7.76 10.28 -18.14
N ILE A 94 -8.01 9.00 -17.85
CA ILE A 94 -7.44 7.84 -18.56
C ILE A 94 -8.45 7.14 -19.47
N GLY A 95 -9.59 7.77 -19.76
CA GLY A 95 -10.60 7.22 -20.67
C GLY A 95 -11.37 6.01 -20.13
N ALA A 96 -11.28 5.72 -18.84
CA ALA A 96 -11.94 4.58 -18.18
C ALA A 96 -12.79 5.07 -16.99
N GLY A 97 -13.64 6.07 -17.21
CA GLY A 97 -14.36 6.78 -16.16
C GLY A 97 -15.30 5.89 -15.35
N ILE A 98 -15.09 5.81 -14.03
CA ILE A 98 -15.96 5.06 -13.11
C ILE A 98 -17.39 5.58 -13.20
N GLY A 99 -18.31 4.67 -13.51
CA GLY A 99 -19.73 4.95 -13.70
C GLY A 99 -20.13 5.42 -15.09
N ASP A 100 -19.18 5.72 -15.97
CA ASP A 100 -19.44 6.01 -17.38
C ASP A 100 -19.69 4.69 -18.15
N PRO A 101 -20.49 4.68 -19.23
CA PRO A 101 -20.79 3.46 -19.97
C PRO A 101 -19.57 2.93 -20.74
N GLY A 102 -19.37 1.62 -20.70
CA GLY A 102 -18.34 0.90 -21.46
C GLY A 102 -18.86 -0.40 -22.09
N PRO A 103 -18.00 -1.16 -22.78
CA PRO A 103 -18.38 -2.41 -23.47
C PRO A 103 -19.02 -3.46 -22.56
N CYS A 104 -18.69 -3.45 -21.27
CA CYS A 104 -19.19 -4.39 -20.28
C CYS A 104 -20.18 -3.75 -19.28
N GLY A 105 -20.89 -2.69 -19.68
CA GLY A 105 -21.77 -1.91 -18.79
C GLY A 105 -21.06 -0.71 -18.18
N ARG A 106 -21.62 -0.12 -17.12
CA ARG A 106 -20.99 1.01 -16.42
C ARG A 106 -19.74 0.55 -15.67
N VAL A 107 -18.62 1.19 -15.96
CA VAL A 107 -17.29 0.82 -15.45
C VAL A 107 -17.27 0.82 -13.91
N LEU A 108 -16.85 -0.31 -13.31
CA LEU A 108 -16.73 -0.51 -11.85
C LEU A 108 -18.01 -0.19 -11.05
N VAL A 109 -19.19 -0.39 -11.64
CA VAL A 109 -20.49 -0.23 -10.95
C VAL A 109 -21.08 -1.58 -10.57
N ARG A 110 -21.53 -1.71 -9.32
CA ARG A 110 -22.13 -2.95 -8.80
C ARG A 110 -23.37 -3.34 -9.59
N GLY A 111 -23.43 -4.61 -9.98
CA GLY A 111 -24.51 -5.20 -10.76
C GLY A 111 -24.25 -5.21 -12.27
N GLU A 112 -23.26 -4.48 -12.78
CA GLU A 112 -22.93 -4.46 -14.20
C GLU A 112 -22.14 -5.71 -14.62
N PRO A 113 -22.23 -6.15 -15.89
CA PRO A 113 -21.52 -7.34 -16.38
C PRO A 113 -20.01 -7.30 -16.11
N GLY A 114 -19.34 -6.20 -16.42
CA GLY A 114 -17.89 -6.03 -16.24
C GLY A 114 -17.44 -6.09 -14.78
N TRP A 115 -18.32 -5.71 -13.86
CA TRP A 115 -18.02 -5.74 -12.43
C TRP A 115 -18.05 -7.16 -11.84
N ASN A 116 -18.67 -8.14 -12.50
CA ASN A 116 -18.75 -9.49 -11.94
C ASN A 116 -17.41 -10.23 -11.98
N LEU A 117 -17.26 -11.18 -11.05
CA LEU A 117 -16.16 -12.15 -11.10
C LEU A 117 -16.20 -12.92 -12.42
N ILE A 118 -15.04 -13.29 -12.93
CA ILE A 118 -14.93 -14.09 -14.15
C ILE A 118 -15.53 -15.49 -13.96
N GLU A 119 -15.98 -16.11 -15.05
CA GLU A 119 -16.62 -17.44 -15.03
C GLU A 119 -15.69 -18.52 -14.46
N GLU A 120 -14.39 -18.42 -14.76
CA GLU A 120 -13.37 -19.40 -14.38
C GLU A 120 -13.13 -19.50 -12.87
N LEU A 121 -13.52 -18.48 -12.10
CA LEU A 121 -13.22 -18.32 -10.69
C LEU A 121 -14.46 -17.96 -9.86
N GLN A 122 -15.62 -18.53 -10.21
CA GLN A 122 -16.84 -18.30 -9.45
C GLN A 122 -16.74 -18.82 -8.00
N PRO A 123 -17.32 -18.09 -7.03
CA PRO A 123 -17.48 -18.56 -5.67
C PRO A 123 -18.31 -19.84 -5.61
N ALA A 124 -17.93 -20.77 -4.74
CA ALA A 124 -18.76 -21.92 -4.39
C ALA A 124 -19.82 -21.52 -3.35
N GLU A 125 -20.82 -22.37 -3.16
CA GLU A 125 -21.83 -22.18 -2.12
C GLU A 125 -21.17 -22.05 -0.74
N GLY A 126 -21.56 -21.01 0.01
CA GLY A 126 -21.02 -20.71 1.35
C GLY A 126 -19.71 -19.91 1.37
N GLU A 127 -19.11 -19.61 0.22
CA GLU A 127 -17.96 -18.70 0.15
C GLU A 127 -18.42 -17.24 0.20
N GLU A 128 -17.75 -16.42 1.02
CA GLU A 128 -18.13 -15.02 1.20
C GLU A 128 -17.69 -14.20 -0.03
N VAL A 129 -18.54 -13.26 -0.47
CA VAL A 129 -18.20 -12.31 -1.54
C VAL A 129 -18.37 -10.89 -1.01
N LEU A 130 -17.27 -10.15 -0.98
CA LEU A 130 -17.20 -8.81 -0.40
C LEU A 130 -17.13 -7.74 -1.48
N ASP A 131 -18.03 -6.76 -1.42
CA ASP A 131 -17.99 -5.61 -2.31
C ASP A 131 -17.31 -4.43 -1.63
N LYS A 132 -16.23 -3.93 -2.23
CA LYS A 132 -15.41 -2.85 -1.66
C LYS A 132 -15.39 -1.61 -2.57
N PRO A 133 -15.57 -0.39 -2.02
CA PRO A 133 -15.44 0.84 -2.80
C PRO A 133 -13.97 1.30 -2.95
N GLY A 134 -13.07 0.85 -2.08
CA GLY A 134 -11.65 1.20 -2.07
C GLY A 134 -10.75 0.15 -2.71
N LYS A 135 -9.44 0.43 -2.70
CA LYS A 135 -8.40 -0.53 -3.09
C LYS A 135 -8.21 -1.59 -2.02
N GLY A 136 -8.05 -1.16 -0.76
CA GLY A 136 -8.03 -2.01 0.42
C GLY A 136 -9.41 -2.60 0.71
N SER A 137 -9.46 -3.88 1.05
CA SER A 137 -10.71 -4.58 1.31
C SER A 137 -11.26 -4.37 2.73
N PHE A 138 -10.55 -3.66 3.63
CA PHE A 138 -11.02 -3.42 5.00
C PHE A 138 -11.79 -2.10 5.17
N VAL A 139 -11.44 -1.06 4.41
CA VAL A 139 -12.07 0.27 4.55
C VAL A 139 -13.48 0.24 3.98
N ALA A 140 -14.45 0.68 4.80
CA ALA A 140 -15.88 0.74 4.44
C ALA A 140 -16.50 -0.62 4.05
N THR A 141 -16.00 -1.71 4.63
CA THR A 141 -16.55 -3.06 4.48
C THR A 141 -16.68 -3.76 5.84
N ASP A 142 -17.28 -4.95 5.87
CA ASP A 142 -17.39 -5.81 7.06
C ASP A 142 -16.32 -6.92 7.10
N LEU A 143 -15.26 -6.86 6.26
CA LEU A 143 -14.23 -7.91 6.19
C LEU A 143 -13.62 -8.24 7.55
N HIS A 144 -13.24 -7.23 8.34
CA HIS A 144 -12.64 -7.48 9.66
C HIS A 144 -13.61 -8.21 10.59
N LEU A 145 -14.90 -7.83 10.55
CA LEU A 145 -15.93 -8.47 11.36
C LEU A 145 -16.15 -9.93 10.94
N ILE A 146 -16.19 -10.21 9.64
CA ILE A 146 -16.28 -11.57 9.08
C ILE A 146 -15.10 -12.42 9.57
N LEU A 147 -13.88 -11.91 9.41
CA LEU A 147 -12.65 -12.62 9.81
C LEU A 147 -12.61 -12.88 11.32
N GLN A 148 -12.99 -11.91 12.16
CA GLN A 148 -13.11 -12.08 13.62
C GLN A 148 -14.14 -13.14 14.00
N LYS A 149 -15.34 -13.10 13.39
CA LYS A 149 -16.42 -14.07 13.63
C LYS A 149 -15.99 -15.49 13.27
N LYS A 150 -15.26 -15.67 12.15
CA LYS A 150 -14.68 -16.95 11.73
C LYS A 150 -13.40 -17.31 12.50
N ARG A 151 -12.93 -16.43 13.39
CA ARG A 151 -11.69 -16.58 14.20
C ARG A 151 -10.43 -16.74 13.34
N ILE A 152 -10.42 -16.17 12.14
CA ILE A 152 -9.27 -16.22 11.24
C ILE A 152 -8.08 -15.51 11.88
N LYS A 153 -6.89 -16.09 11.72
CA LYS A 153 -5.60 -15.55 12.16
C LYS A 153 -4.60 -15.43 11.02
N LYS A 154 -4.78 -16.23 9.98
CA LYS A 154 -3.85 -16.38 8.86
C LYS A 154 -4.58 -16.07 7.55
N LEU A 155 -3.96 -15.27 6.70
CA LEU A 155 -4.53 -14.86 5.42
C LEU A 155 -3.56 -15.20 4.29
N ILE A 156 -4.07 -15.95 3.31
CA ILE A 156 -3.40 -16.22 2.05
C ILE A 156 -3.96 -15.22 1.03
N PHE A 157 -3.10 -14.55 0.28
CA PHE A 157 -3.45 -13.51 -0.68
C PHE A 157 -3.19 -13.99 -2.10
N ALA A 158 -4.22 -13.88 -2.93
CA ALA A 158 -4.19 -14.13 -4.37
C ALA A 158 -5.13 -13.14 -5.09
N GLY A 159 -5.03 -13.07 -6.41
CA GLY A 159 -5.81 -12.14 -7.25
C GLY A 159 -5.01 -10.91 -7.68
N ILE A 160 -5.71 -9.86 -8.08
CA ILE A 160 -5.16 -8.73 -8.83
C ILE A 160 -5.67 -7.36 -8.33
N THR A 161 -4.96 -6.25 -8.59
CA THR A 161 -3.55 -6.25 -9.00
C THR A 161 -2.63 -6.36 -7.77
N THR A 162 -1.47 -7.00 -7.94
CA THR A 162 -0.51 -7.27 -6.85
C THR A 162 -0.16 -6.00 -6.09
N ASP A 163 0.14 -4.93 -6.82
CA ASP A 163 0.66 -3.65 -6.32
C ASP A 163 -0.41 -2.66 -5.88
N VAL A 164 -1.69 -2.86 -6.24
CA VAL A 164 -2.80 -1.96 -5.88
C VAL A 164 -3.72 -2.60 -4.84
N CYS A 165 -4.75 -3.34 -5.25
CA CYS A 165 -5.79 -3.86 -4.36
C CYS A 165 -5.24 -4.91 -3.39
N LEU A 166 -4.42 -5.83 -3.92
CA LEU A 166 -3.85 -6.90 -3.11
C LEU A 166 -2.88 -6.35 -2.07
N SER A 167 -1.89 -5.54 -2.48
CA SER A 167 -0.92 -4.98 -1.53
C SER A 167 -1.60 -4.10 -0.49
N THR A 168 -2.59 -3.29 -0.87
CA THR A 168 -3.31 -2.44 0.09
C THR A 168 -4.03 -3.28 1.14
N THR A 169 -4.77 -4.31 0.70
CA THR A 169 -5.47 -5.22 1.62
C THR A 169 -4.51 -6.00 2.52
N MET A 170 -3.38 -6.46 1.98
CA MET A 170 -2.35 -7.17 2.76
C MET A 170 -1.70 -6.25 3.81
N ARG A 171 -1.44 -4.98 3.48
CA ARG A 171 -0.92 -3.98 4.43
C ARG A 171 -1.90 -3.73 5.58
N GLU A 172 -3.18 -3.57 5.26
CA GLU A 172 -4.26 -3.39 6.25
C GLU A 172 -4.41 -4.62 7.16
N ALA A 173 -4.44 -5.82 6.57
CA ALA A 173 -4.49 -7.07 7.31
C ALA A 173 -3.29 -7.25 8.24
N ASN A 174 -2.09 -6.99 7.73
CA ASN A 174 -0.86 -7.05 8.50
C ASN A 174 -0.91 -6.07 9.67
N ASP A 175 -1.39 -4.84 9.48
CA ASP A 175 -1.57 -3.85 10.54
C ASP A 175 -2.54 -4.35 11.63
N LEU A 176 -3.64 -5.00 11.23
CA LEU A 176 -4.60 -5.67 12.13
C LEU A 176 -4.05 -6.95 12.79
N GLY A 177 -2.80 -7.35 12.51
CA GLY A 177 -2.13 -8.47 13.14
C GLY A 177 -2.38 -9.84 12.52
N TYR A 178 -2.98 -9.91 11.33
CA TYR A 178 -3.09 -11.17 10.58
C TYR A 178 -1.72 -11.62 10.05
N ASP A 179 -1.46 -12.92 10.11
CA ASP A 179 -0.24 -13.51 9.54
C ASP A 179 -0.44 -13.80 8.04
N CYS A 180 0.24 -13.04 7.19
CA CYS A 180 -0.08 -12.93 5.79
C CYS A 180 0.91 -13.71 4.90
N LEU A 181 0.37 -14.44 3.92
CA LEU A 181 1.12 -15.13 2.85
C LEU A 181 0.67 -14.62 1.48
N LEU A 182 1.58 -14.13 0.66
CA LEU A 182 1.32 -13.77 -0.73
C LEU A 182 1.76 -14.89 -1.68
N LEU A 183 0.86 -15.32 -2.56
CA LEU A 183 1.15 -16.31 -3.60
C LEU A 183 1.69 -15.63 -4.86
N SER A 184 2.97 -15.87 -5.20
CA SER A 184 3.67 -15.20 -6.29
C SER A 184 3.09 -15.50 -7.66
N ASP A 185 2.65 -16.74 -7.91
CA ASP A 185 2.07 -17.21 -9.17
C ASP A 185 0.54 -17.13 -9.21
N CYS A 186 -0.11 -16.75 -8.11
CA CYS A 186 -1.55 -16.49 -8.04
C CYS A 186 -1.86 -14.98 -7.95
N THR A 187 -0.94 -14.13 -8.41
CA THR A 187 -1.14 -12.68 -8.48
C THR A 187 -0.44 -12.08 -9.69
N ALA A 188 -0.89 -10.91 -10.13
CA ALA A 188 -0.28 -10.16 -11.23
C ALA A 188 -0.58 -8.67 -11.11
N ALA A 189 0.23 -7.85 -11.78
CA ALA A 189 0.02 -6.40 -11.91
C ALA A 189 0.03 -5.96 -13.37
N THR A 190 -0.49 -4.77 -13.65
CA THR A 190 -0.45 -4.15 -14.98
C THR A 190 0.97 -3.71 -15.40
N ASP A 191 1.89 -3.67 -14.44
CA ASP A 191 3.32 -3.42 -14.65
C ASP A 191 4.15 -4.47 -13.93
N TYR A 192 5.02 -5.15 -14.66
CA TYR A 192 5.81 -6.25 -14.10
C TYR A 192 6.83 -5.78 -13.05
N GLY A 193 7.42 -4.58 -13.23
CA GLY A 193 8.33 -3.99 -12.25
C GLY A 193 7.65 -3.75 -10.90
N ASN A 194 6.41 -3.26 -10.91
CA ASN A 194 5.61 -3.08 -9.70
C ASN A 194 5.21 -4.41 -9.04
N TYR A 195 4.92 -5.45 -9.83
CA TYR A 195 4.72 -6.81 -9.32
C TYR A 195 5.96 -7.29 -8.55
N LEU A 196 7.15 -7.22 -9.15
CA LEU A 196 8.42 -7.58 -8.50
C LEU A 196 8.68 -6.76 -7.23
N ALA A 197 8.45 -5.45 -7.30
CA ALA A 197 8.63 -4.56 -6.15
C ALA A 197 7.72 -4.93 -4.99
N THR A 198 6.48 -5.31 -5.26
CA THR A 198 5.53 -5.69 -4.22
C THR A 198 5.93 -6.99 -3.55
N LEU A 199 6.40 -7.99 -4.31
CA LEU A 199 6.97 -9.22 -3.75
C LEU A 199 8.18 -8.92 -2.87
N LYS A 200 9.06 -8.02 -3.32
CA LYS A 200 10.26 -7.60 -2.57
C LYS A 200 9.89 -6.88 -1.28
N THR A 201 9.08 -5.83 -1.34
CA THR A 201 8.67 -5.04 -0.17
C THR A 201 7.90 -5.90 0.85
N THR A 202 7.11 -6.89 0.41
CA THR A 202 6.45 -7.84 1.31
C THR A 202 7.43 -8.54 2.25
N GLN A 203 8.60 -8.92 1.71
CA GLN A 203 9.66 -9.67 2.41
C GLN A 203 10.75 -8.78 3.02
N ALA A 204 10.80 -7.51 2.65
CA ALA A 204 11.73 -6.54 3.22
C ALA A 204 11.53 -6.42 4.73
N TYR A 205 12.54 -5.92 5.45
CA TYR A 205 12.48 -5.76 6.91
C TYR A 205 12.13 -7.06 7.67
N GLY A 206 12.64 -8.20 7.18
CA GLY A 206 12.35 -9.51 7.76
C GLY A 206 10.93 -10.03 7.51
N GLY A 207 10.15 -9.39 6.63
CA GLY A 207 8.74 -9.71 6.36
C GLY A 207 7.79 -8.60 6.78
N ALA A 208 8.00 -7.37 6.28
CA ALA A 208 7.28 -6.16 6.66
C ALA A 208 5.76 -6.30 6.60
N PHE A 209 5.28 -7.06 5.61
CA PHE A 209 3.85 -7.32 5.39
C PHE A 209 3.48 -8.80 5.43
N GLY A 210 4.45 -9.71 5.55
CA GLY A 210 4.21 -11.14 5.58
C GLY A 210 5.30 -11.95 4.89
N SER A 211 4.88 -13.04 4.27
CA SER A 211 5.74 -13.99 3.56
C SER A 211 5.30 -14.17 2.11
N VAL A 212 6.18 -14.68 1.27
CA VAL A 212 5.87 -15.03 -0.13
C VAL A 212 6.15 -16.51 -0.37
N ALA A 213 5.25 -17.19 -1.09
CA ALA A 213 5.40 -18.56 -1.58
C ALA A 213 4.77 -18.71 -2.97
N SER A 214 5.03 -19.83 -3.64
CA SER A 214 4.27 -20.23 -4.83
C SER A 214 3.04 -21.07 -4.44
N ALA A 215 2.08 -21.22 -5.35
CA ALA A 215 0.95 -22.13 -5.20
C ALA A 215 1.44 -23.55 -4.93
N ALA A 216 2.45 -24.01 -5.67
CA ALA A 216 3.06 -25.33 -5.47
C ALA A 216 3.60 -25.54 -4.05
N ASP A 217 4.23 -24.51 -3.48
CA ASP A 217 4.76 -24.56 -2.11
C ASP A 217 3.64 -24.55 -1.06
N LEU A 218 2.54 -23.84 -1.30
CA LEU A 218 1.34 -23.89 -0.46
C LEU A 218 0.69 -25.28 -0.52
N LEU A 219 0.44 -25.82 -1.73
CA LEU A 219 -0.22 -27.11 -1.95
C LEU A 219 0.52 -28.23 -1.21
N ARG A 220 1.85 -28.27 -1.31
CA ARG A 220 2.68 -29.22 -0.55
C ARG A 220 2.59 -29.01 0.95
N GLY A 221 2.58 -27.75 1.41
CA GLY A 221 2.43 -27.43 2.83
C GLY A 221 1.16 -28.01 3.43
N ILE A 222 0.03 -27.88 2.72
CA ILE A 222 -1.28 -28.40 3.14
C ILE A 222 -1.50 -29.89 2.81
N GLY A 223 -0.48 -30.58 2.28
CA GLY A 223 -0.55 -32.01 1.93
C GLY A 223 -1.55 -32.29 0.80
N PHE A 224 -1.51 -31.47 -0.25
CA PHE A 224 -2.28 -31.63 -1.47
C PHE A 224 -1.33 -31.94 -2.64
N ASP A 225 -1.74 -32.84 -3.53
CA ASP A 225 -0.92 -33.24 -4.68
C ASP A 225 -0.76 -32.06 -5.64
N CYS A 226 0.48 -31.59 -5.82
CA CYS A 226 0.78 -30.45 -6.68
C CYS A 226 0.89 -30.92 -8.15
N PRO A 227 0.12 -30.36 -9.09
CA PRO A 227 0.31 -30.65 -10.51
C PRO A 227 1.71 -30.24 -10.97
N GLU A 228 2.39 -31.12 -11.72
CA GLU A 228 3.76 -30.85 -12.22
C GLU A 228 3.84 -29.58 -13.08
N ALA A 229 2.76 -29.24 -13.79
CA ALA A 229 2.69 -28.04 -14.63
C ALA A 229 2.88 -26.74 -13.83
N LEU A 230 2.39 -26.66 -12.58
CA LEU A 230 2.61 -25.50 -11.72
C LEU A 230 4.08 -25.39 -11.31
N GLU A 231 4.77 -26.51 -11.15
CA GLU A 231 6.17 -26.51 -10.72
C GLU A 231 7.14 -26.17 -11.85
N ARG A 232 6.90 -26.72 -13.04
CA ARG A 232 7.78 -26.55 -14.22
C ARG A 232 7.90 -25.10 -14.67
N ASN A 233 6.89 -24.27 -14.39
CA ASN A 233 6.86 -22.87 -14.78
C ASN A 233 7.54 -21.92 -13.78
N LEU A 234 7.99 -22.43 -12.62
CA LEU A 234 8.57 -21.63 -11.55
C LEU A 234 10.09 -21.57 -11.63
N VAL A 235 10.63 -20.37 -11.51
CA VAL A 235 12.07 -20.07 -11.42
C VAL A 235 12.38 -19.36 -10.11
N GLU A 236 13.60 -19.52 -9.61
CA GLU A 236 14.10 -18.72 -8.48
C GLU A 236 14.70 -17.41 -9.01
N VAL A 237 14.15 -16.29 -8.58
CA VAL A 237 14.62 -14.95 -8.97
C VAL A 237 15.12 -14.19 -7.75
N ASN A 238 16.29 -13.58 -7.91
CA ASN A 238 16.89 -12.71 -6.90
C ASN A 238 16.38 -11.28 -7.08
N LEU A 239 15.64 -10.78 -6.08
CA LEU A 239 15.12 -9.41 -6.06
C LEU A 239 16.08 -8.42 -5.38
N GLY A 240 17.29 -8.87 -5.01
CA GLY A 240 18.29 -8.08 -4.29
C GLY A 240 18.08 -8.09 -2.78
N ASN A 241 19.05 -7.56 -2.03
CA ASN A 241 19.05 -7.50 -0.56
C ASN A 241 18.81 -8.86 0.12
N GLY A 242 19.31 -9.95 -0.49
CA GLY A 242 19.13 -11.31 0.02
C GLY A 242 17.74 -11.92 -0.20
N ILE A 243 16.81 -11.19 -0.84
CA ILE A 243 15.46 -11.68 -1.10
C ILE A 243 15.44 -12.49 -2.39
N LYS A 244 15.04 -13.75 -2.28
CA LYS A 244 14.82 -14.65 -3.41
C LYS A 244 13.39 -15.15 -3.42
N VAL A 245 12.78 -15.17 -4.60
CA VAL A 245 11.39 -15.58 -4.76
C VAL A 245 11.29 -16.65 -5.82
N ARG A 246 10.52 -17.70 -5.52
CA ARG A 246 10.10 -18.69 -6.50
C ARG A 246 8.79 -18.21 -7.15
N MET A 247 8.82 -17.94 -8.45
CA MET A 247 7.71 -17.31 -9.18
C MET A 247 7.73 -17.69 -10.67
N PRO A 248 6.69 -17.39 -11.45
CA PRO A 248 6.66 -17.70 -12.87
C PRO A 248 7.82 -17.05 -13.63
N GLN A 249 8.23 -17.66 -14.73
CA GLN A 249 9.27 -17.10 -15.58
C GLN A 249 8.91 -15.66 -16.02
N PRO A 250 9.79 -14.67 -15.81
CA PRO A 250 9.55 -13.30 -16.25
C PRO A 250 9.35 -13.22 -17.78
N PRO A 251 8.45 -12.37 -18.27
CA PRO A 251 8.44 -12.00 -19.68
C PRO A 251 9.80 -11.36 -20.05
N SER A 252 10.28 -11.60 -21.28
CA SER A 252 11.57 -11.06 -21.72
C SER A 252 11.56 -9.52 -21.74
N GLY A 253 12.63 -8.90 -21.24
CA GLY A 253 12.84 -7.45 -21.31
C GLY A 253 12.19 -6.60 -20.19
N LEU A 254 11.56 -7.21 -19.18
CA LEU A 254 10.94 -6.51 -18.06
C LEU A 254 11.76 -6.64 -16.76
N GLY A 255 11.86 -5.56 -15.98
CA GLY A 255 12.63 -5.52 -14.73
C GLY A 255 12.21 -4.37 -13.81
N MET A 256 12.83 -4.29 -12.62
CA MET A 256 12.59 -3.19 -11.68
C MET A 256 13.19 -1.88 -12.20
N PRO A 257 12.58 -0.71 -11.89
CA PRO A 257 13.17 0.59 -12.22
C PRO A 257 14.59 0.71 -11.67
N LYS A 258 15.53 1.26 -12.46
CA LYS A 258 16.95 1.34 -12.07
C LYS A 258 17.36 2.72 -11.60
N THR A 259 16.68 3.78 -12.05
CA THR A 259 17.03 5.17 -11.74
C THR A 259 15.82 6.04 -11.38
N VAL A 260 16.07 7.15 -10.69
CA VAL A 260 15.04 8.16 -10.33
C VAL A 260 14.42 8.80 -11.58
N SER A 261 15.22 9.03 -12.62
CA SER A 261 14.76 9.55 -13.91
C SER A 261 13.79 8.60 -14.63
N ASP A 262 13.87 7.28 -14.39
CA ASP A 262 12.91 6.33 -14.94
C ASP A 262 11.52 6.48 -14.32
N VAL A 263 11.45 7.16 -13.16
CA VAL A 263 10.22 7.30 -12.40
C VAL A 263 9.73 8.73 -12.43
N ILE A 264 10.53 9.74 -12.10
CA ILE A 264 10.09 11.14 -12.04
C ILE A 264 10.12 11.72 -13.46
N VAL A 265 8.94 11.89 -14.07
CA VAL A 265 8.80 12.66 -15.30
C VAL A 265 8.47 14.10 -14.89
N ALA A 266 9.20 15.07 -15.45
CA ALA A 266 8.86 16.47 -15.24
C ALA A 266 7.38 16.72 -15.64
N PRO A 267 6.58 17.42 -14.83
CA PRO A 267 5.17 17.64 -15.10
C PRO A 267 4.99 18.25 -16.49
N LYS A 268 4.13 17.64 -17.31
CA LYS A 268 3.88 18.08 -18.71
C LYS A 268 2.90 19.25 -18.83
N ALA A 269 2.28 19.69 -17.73
CA ALA A 269 1.17 20.64 -17.75
C ALA A 269 1.57 22.05 -17.27
N SER A 270 0.97 23.07 -17.88
CA SER A 270 0.95 24.43 -17.34
C SER A 270 0.19 24.43 -16.01
N VAL A 271 0.84 24.89 -14.95
CA VAL A 271 0.30 24.85 -13.59
C VAL A 271 -0.47 26.14 -13.30
N SER A 272 -1.72 26.03 -12.88
CA SER A 272 -2.50 27.20 -12.41
C SER A 272 -1.87 27.77 -11.14
N LYS A 273 -2.01 29.09 -10.91
CA LYS A 273 -1.48 29.76 -9.71
C LYS A 273 -1.94 29.03 -8.43
N GLY A 274 -1.01 28.70 -7.54
CA GLY A 274 -1.32 28.03 -6.27
C GLY A 274 -1.59 26.52 -6.37
N ALA A 275 -1.47 25.91 -7.55
CA ALA A 275 -1.35 24.46 -7.71
C ALA A 275 0.12 24.03 -7.65
N VAL A 276 0.39 22.81 -7.19
CA VAL A 276 1.72 22.20 -7.17
C VAL A 276 2.00 21.54 -8.51
N ALA A 277 3.16 21.86 -9.10
CA ALA A 277 3.70 21.14 -10.24
C ALA A 277 4.03 19.69 -9.82
N ALA A 278 3.14 18.75 -10.15
CA ALA A 278 3.23 17.36 -9.72
C ALA A 278 2.93 16.38 -10.86
N ASP A 279 3.32 15.12 -10.67
CA ASP A 279 3.17 14.02 -11.63
C ASP A 279 2.21 12.98 -11.03
N PRO A 280 1.11 12.60 -11.70
CA PRO A 280 0.82 12.80 -13.14
C PRO A 280 -0.07 14.00 -13.49
N TYR A 281 -0.50 14.77 -12.50
CA TYR A 281 -1.31 15.98 -12.69
C TYR A 281 -0.88 17.05 -11.71
N ALA A 282 -1.15 18.31 -12.06
CA ALA A 282 -0.98 19.43 -11.13
C ALA A 282 -1.90 19.24 -9.92
N TRP A 283 -1.30 19.20 -8.73
CA TRP A 283 -2.02 18.86 -7.50
C TRP A 283 -2.47 20.13 -6.77
N PRO A 284 -3.66 20.16 -6.16
CA PRO A 284 -4.66 19.09 -6.14
C PRO A 284 -5.55 19.03 -7.40
N PHE A 285 -6.24 17.91 -7.62
CA PHE A 285 -7.11 17.73 -8.79
C PHE A 285 -8.22 18.79 -8.94
N ASP A 286 -8.62 19.43 -7.84
CA ASP A 286 -9.64 20.48 -7.75
C ASP A 286 -9.07 21.91 -7.83
N GLY A 287 -7.78 22.06 -8.15
CA GLY A 287 -7.16 23.31 -8.52
C GLY A 287 -6.06 23.75 -7.56
N CYS A 288 -6.39 24.62 -6.60
CA CYS A 288 -5.39 25.33 -5.79
C CYS A 288 -5.34 24.82 -4.36
N ILE A 289 -4.15 24.83 -3.77
CA ILE A 289 -3.94 24.48 -2.37
C ILE A 289 -4.60 25.51 -1.45
N GLN A 290 -5.25 25.05 -0.38
CA GLN A 290 -5.86 25.91 0.64
C GLN A 290 -5.30 25.54 2.02
N PRO A 291 -4.63 26.46 2.75
CA PRO A 291 -4.03 26.16 4.06
C PRO A 291 -5.04 25.57 5.06
N ALA A 292 -6.28 26.05 5.04
CA ALA A 292 -7.34 25.58 5.92
C ALA A 292 -7.84 24.15 5.64
N LYS A 293 -7.62 23.63 4.41
CA LYS A 293 -8.06 22.29 3.98
C LYS A 293 -6.91 21.31 3.74
N THR A 294 -5.67 21.80 3.83
CA THR A 294 -4.46 21.02 3.53
C THR A 294 -3.67 20.78 4.81
N ALA A 295 -3.32 19.51 5.05
CA ALA A 295 -2.41 19.13 6.11
C ALA A 295 -1.08 18.59 5.56
N LEU A 296 0.02 18.98 6.21
CA LEU A 296 1.30 18.29 6.09
C LEU A 296 1.34 17.17 7.13
N LEU A 297 1.55 15.94 6.67
CA LEU A 297 1.76 14.76 7.52
C LEU A 297 3.24 14.38 7.52
N ALA A 298 3.92 14.66 8.62
CA ALA A 298 5.32 14.32 8.87
C ALA A 298 5.43 12.98 9.61
N MET A 299 6.01 11.96 8.99
CA MET A 299 5.97 10.60 9.53
C MET A 299 7.34 10.04 9.94
N ASN A 300 7.42 9.56 11.17
CA ASN A 300 8.51 8.76 11.73
C ASN A 300 9.90 9.41 11.64
N PHE A 301 9.98 10.74 11.80
CA PHE A 301 11.25 11.43 12.03
C PHE A 301 11.72 11.19 13.46
N GLN A 302 12.12 9.94 13.74
CA GLN A 302 12.54 9.45 15.06
C GLN A 302 13.99 8.94 14.99
N PRO A 303 14.78 9.06 16.07
CA PRO A 303 16.15 8.54 16.11
C PRO A 303 16.25 7.04 15.77
N ASP A 304 15.29 6.21 16.17
CA ASP A 304 15.32 4.78 15.86
C ASP A 304 15.33 4.48 14.35
N PHE A 305 14.78 5.37 13.53
CA PHE A 305 14.81 5.23 12.08
C PHE A 305 16.00 5.92 11.41
N LEU A 306 16.59 6.94 12.05
CA LEU A 306 17.38 7.97 11.35
C LEU A 306 18.70 8.36 12.04
N ALA A 307 18.89 8.02 13.31
CA ALA A 307 20.17 8.21 14.00
C ALA A 307 21.07 6.99 13.82
N ALA A 308 22.39 7.17 13.76
CA ALA A 308 23.34 6.08 13.58
C ALA A 308 23.24 5.02 14.68
N GLU A 309 22.92 5.43 15.91
CA GLU A 309 22.72 4.57 17.07
C GLU A 309 21.26 4.07 17.23
N GLY A 310 20.39 4.39 16.27
CA GLY A 310 18.97 4.00 16.28
C GLY A 310 18.76 2.49 16.12
N GLY A 311 17.56 2.02 16.47
CA GLY A 311 17.19 0.62 16.36
C GLY A 311 17.25 0.04 14.95
N MET A 312 16.88 0.80 13.90
CA MET A 312 16.94 0.30 12.52
C MET A 312 18.39 0.09 12.03
N PRO A 313 19.31 1.05 12.16
CA PRO A 313 20.72 0.82 11.85
C PRO A 313 21.36 -0.27 12.69
N SER A 314 21.02 -0.34 13.99
CA SER A 314 21.51 -1.39 14.88
C SER A 314 21.08 -2.79 14.43
N ALA A 315 19.93 -2.90 13.75
CA ALA A 315 19.45 -4.13 13.11
C ALA A 315 20.01 -4.36 11.68
N GLY A 316 20.95 -3.52 11.22
CA GLY A 316 21.63 -3.66 9.93
C GLY A 316 20.91 -3.00 8.74
N TYR A 317 19.86 -2.21 8.98
CA TYR A 317 19.16 -1.49 7.92
C TYR A 317 19.91 -0.23 7.51
N LYS A 318 20.03 0.00 6.19
CA LYS A 318 20.63 1.21 5.62
C LYS A 318 19.68 2.40 5.76
N ILE A 319 20.15 3.50 6.33
CA ILE A 319 19.31 4.68 6.59
C ILE A 319 19.73 5.91 5.78
N ASP A 320 20.74 5.79 4.91
CA ASP A 320 21.32 6.91 4.17
C ASP A 320 20.28 7.73 3.40
N SER A 321 19.29 7.06 2.79
CA SER A 321 18.19 7.75 2.09
C SER A 321 17.30 8.55 3.03
N GLY A 322 17.00 8.02 4.22
CA GLY A 322 16.22 8.72 5.23
C GLY A 322 16.97 9.92 5.82
N VAL A 323 18.28 9.78 6.08
CA VAL A 323 19.10 10.87 6.61
C VAL A 323 19.22 12.02 5.61
N ARG A 324 19.41 11.71 4.32
CA ARG A 324 19.54 12.73 3.26
C ARG A 324 18.31 13.65 3.12
N VAL A 325 17.13 13.23 3.55
CA VAL A 325 15.91 14.03 3.40
C VAL A 325 15.60 14.92 4.61
N LEU A 326 16.37 14.83 5.70
CA LEU A 326 16.08 15.54 6.95
C LEU A 326 16.06 17.07 6.77
N GLU A 327 17.09 17.64 6.14
CA GLU A 327 17.20 19.09 5.96
C GLU A 327 16.04 19.63 5.10
N THR A 328 15.79 18.98 3.96
CA THR A 328 14.70 19.34 3.05
C THR A 328 13.34 19.21 3.72
N SER A 329 13.11 18.13 4.47
CA SER A 329 11.84 17.90 5.18
C SER A 329 11.62 18.92 6.30
N ALA A 330 12.67 19.28 7.05
CA ALA A 330 12.60 20.32 8.07
C ALA A 330 12.33 21.71 7.47
N LYS A 331 12.89 21.99 6.28
CA LYS A 331 12.57 23.20 5.52
C LYS A 331 11.09 23.24 5.14
N VAL A 332 10.54 22.17 4.58
CA VAL A 332 9.12 22.06 4.23
C VAL A 332 8.24 22.25 5.46
N LEU A 333 8.56 21.57 6.57
CA LEU A 333 7.83 21.69 7.82
C LEU A 333 7.72 23.14 8.30
N ARG A 334 8.84 23.87 8.34
CA ARG A 334 8.87 25.29 8.76
C ARG A 334 8.03 26.17 7.84
N HIS A 335 8.22 26.07 6.52
CA HIS A 335 7.49 26.92 5.58
C HIS A 335 5.98 26.64 5.59
N MET A 336 5.58 25.37 5.76
CA MET A 336 4.17 25.02 5.86
C MET A 336 3.54 25.53 7.16
N ARG A 337 4.29 25.48 8.28
CA ARG A 337 3.90 26.12 9.55
C ARG A 337 3.71 27.62 9.37
N ASP A 338 4.70 28.30 8.80
CA ASP A 338 4.69 29.76 8.63
C ASP A 338 3.55 30.24 7.72
N ALA A 339 3.20 29.43 6.71
CA ALA A 339 2.07 29.68 5.81
C ALA A 339 0.69 29.26 6.37
N GLY A 340 0.61 28.85 7.65
CA GLY A 340 -0.66 28.58 8.35
C GLY A 340 -1.35 27.27 7.95
N PHE A 341 -0.60 26.31 7.41
CA PHE A 341 -1.14 24.98 7.09
C PHE A 341 -1.34 24.14 8.35
N ARG A 342 -2.23 23.15 8.26
CA ARG A 342 -2.38 22.17 9.34
C ARG A 342 -1.16 21.26 9.37
N ILE A 343 -0.59 21.05 10.55
CA ILE A 343 0.56 20.16 10.72
C ILE A 343 0.14 18.96 11.55
N VAL A 344 0.48 17.78 11.04
CA VAL A 344 0.24 16.50 11.69
C VAL A 344 1.56 15.74 11.74
N HIS A 345 1.89 15.24 12.92
CA HIS A 345 3.03 14.35 13.12
C HIS A 345 2.53 12.95 13.37
N ALA A 346 3.20 11.95 12.81
CA ALA A 346 2.97 10.55 13.17
C ALA A 346 4.28 9.89 13.57
N ARG A 347 4.26 9.10 14.64
CA ARG A 347 5.42 8.30 15.08
C ARG A 347 5.01 6.86 15.39
N LEU A 348 5.85 5.90 15.02
CA LEU A 348 5.65 4.49 15.33
C LEU A 348 6.16 4.22 16.75
N GLY A 349 5.34 3.56 17.57
CA GLY A 349 5.77 3.08 18.87
C GLY A 349 4.84 2.05 19.49
N PHE A 350 5.40 1.26 20.39
CA PHE A 350 4.74 0.17 21.10
C PHE A 350 4.74 0.41 22.61
N ALA A 351 3.76 -0.17 23.30
CA ALA A 351 3.71 -0.20 24.74
C ALA A 351 4.96 -0.91 25.30
N ARG A 352 5.37 -0.56 26.54
CA ARG A 352 6.56 -1.14 27.19
C ARG A 352 6.52 -2.66 27.33
N ASN A 353 5.33 -3.24 27.45
CA ASN A 353 5.11 -4.68 27.48
C ASN A 353 4.86 -5.30 26.08
N LEU A 354 4.98 -4.50 25.01
CA LEU A 354 4.73 -4.86 23.62
C LEU A 354 3.32 -5.40 23.34
N SER A 355 2.33 -5.11 24.18
CA SER A 355 0.97 -5.68 24.05
C SER A 355 0.23 -5.22 22.80
N ASP A 356 0.61 -4.07 22.24
CA ASP A 356 0.11 -3.52 20.99
C ASP A 356 1.10 -3.71 19.83
N CYS A 357 2.17 -4.48 20.06
CA CYS A 357 3.06 -4.91 18.99
C CYS A 357 2.46 -6.15 18.31
N PRO A 358 2.05 -6.06 17.04
CA PRO A 358 1.47 -7.19 16.31
C PRO A 358 2.50 -8.31 16.16
N GLN A 359 2.06 -9.55 15.91
CA GLN A 359 2.96 -10.72 15.89
C GLN A 359 4.14 -10.58 14.90
N ARG A 360 3.99 -9.79 13.84
CA ARG A 360 5.07 -9.41 12.92
C ARG A 360 6.25 -8.71 13.61
N GLY A 361 6.04 -8.10 14.78
CA GLY A 361 7.07 -7.52 15.64
C GLY A 361 8.17 -8.51 16.00
N LYS A 362 7.93 -9.83 15.90
CA LYS A 362 8.96 -10.86 16.02
C LYS A 362 10.00 -10.86 14.89
N ARG A 363 9.67 -10.28 13.73
CA ARG A 363 10.53 -10.19 12.53
C ARG A 363 11.23 -8.82 12.41
N PHE A 364 10.93 -7.91 13.32
CA PHE A 364 11.38 -6.53 13.32
C PHE A 364 12.06 -6.24 14.66
N PRO A 365 13.00 -5.28 14.78
CA PRO A 365 13.72 -5.06 16.05
C PRO A 365 12.87 -4.39 17.15
N ALA A 366 11.54 -4.48 17.10
CA ALA A 366 10.66 -3.88 18.10
C ALA A 366 10.94 -4.44 19.51
N GLY A 367 11.24 -3.55 20.46
CA GLY A 367 11.60 -3.93 21.83
C GLY A 367 13.03 -4.46 22.00
N ALA A 368 13.82 -4.58 20.93
CA ALA A 368 15.22 -4.94 21.05
C ALA A 368 16.00 -3.85 21.78
N GLN A 369 16.86 -4.24 22.72
CA GLN A 369 17.69 -3.30 23.46
C GLN A 369 18.77 -2.71 22.55
N GLY A 370 18.86 -1.38 22.51
CA GLY A 370 19.90 -0.65 21.79
C GLY A 370 20.46 0.53 22.59
N PRO A 371 21.39 1.31 21.99
CA PRO A 371 22.02 2.46 22.64
C PRO A 371 21.05 3.58 23.03
N LEU A 372 19.95 3.73 22.29
CA LEU A 372 18.92 4.73 22.53
C LEU A 372 17.72 4.19 23.33
N GLY A 373 17.88 3.04 24.00
CA GLY A 373 16.82 2.37 24.74
C GLY A 373 16.23 1.18 23.98
N GLN A 374 15.04 0.74 24.39
CA GLN A 374 14.32 -0.31 23.66
C GLN A 374 13.74 0.26 22.35
N CYS A 375 14.11 -0.33 21.22
CA CYS A 375 13.74 0.13 19.89
C CYS A 375 12.21 0.24 19.74
N LEU A 376 11.74 1.43 19.36
CA LEU A 376 10.34 1.81 19.15
C LEU A 376 9.43 1.62 20.37
N VAL A 377 9.97 1.56 21.59
CA VAL A 377 9.15 1.51 22.80
C VAL A 377 8.84 2.94 23.27
N ARG A 378 7.57 3.21 23.59
CA ARG A 378 7.12 4.54 24.02
C ARG A 378 7.87 5.02 25.27
N GLY A 379 8.37 6.24 25.20
CA GLY A 379 9.16 6.92 26.23
C GLY A 379 10.66 6.60 26.21
N GLU A 380 11.14 5.77 25.28
CA GLU A 380 12.57 5.56 25.06
C GLU A 380 13.16 6.67 24.18
N LYS A 381 14.46 6.95 24.32
CA LYS A 381 15.12 8.03 23.58
C LYS A 381 15.07 7.81 22.06
N GLY A 382 15.16 6.55 21.62
CA GLY A 382 15.07 6.15 20.22
C GLY A 382 13.70 6.45 19.59
N TRP A 383 12.65 6.49 20.42
CA TRP A 383 11.27 6.67 19.98
C TRP A 383 10.83 8.13 19.88
N GLU A 384 11.53 9.06 20.53
CA GLU A 384 11.18 10.49 20.50
C GLU A 384 11.26 11.08 19.09
N PHE A 385 10.73 12.29 18.90
CA PHE A 385 10.96 13.04 17.67
C PHE A 385 12.40 13.54 17.59
N LEU A 386 12.96 13.59 16.40
CA LEU A 386 14.16 14.38 16.14
C LEU A 386 13.89 15.86 16.47
N PRO A 387 14.87 16.60 17.04
CA PRO A 387 14.65 17.97 17.52
C PRO A 387 13.99 18.91 16.49
N GLU A 388 14.40 18.84 15.23
CA GLU A 388 13.90 19.66 14.12
C GLU A 388 12.43 19.37 13.77
N PHE A 389 11.91 18.21 14.19
CA PHE A 389 10.57 17.71 13.93
C PHE A 389 9.70 17.68 15.19
N THR A 390 10.13 18.32 16.28
CA THR A 390 9.33 18.41 17.50
C THR A 390 7.99 19.08 17.19
N PRO A 391 6.85 18.45 17.57
CA PRO A 391 5.53 19.06 17.41
C PRO A 391 5.38 20.32 18.26
N LEU A 392 4.68 21.33 17.73
CA LEU A 392 4.22 22.47 18.51
C LEU A 392 2.95 22.08 19.31
N PRO A 393 2.60 22.80 20.40
CA PRO A 393 1.49 22.43 21.28
C PRO A 393 0.13 22.20 20.59
N ASP A 394 -0.15 22.94 19.51
CA ASP A 394 -1.42 22.88 18.79
C ASP A 394 -1.39 21.94 17.55
N GLU A 395 -0.29 21.24 17.32
CA GLU A 395 -0.15 20.32 16.19
C GLU A 395 -0.63 18.91 16.55
N LEU A 396 -1.36 18.28 15.63
CA LEU A 396 -1.91 16.94 15.87
C LEU A 396 -0.79 15.90 15.89
N VAL A 397 -0.66 15.14 16.97
CA VAL A 397 0.31 14.05 17.09
C VAL A 397 -0.40 12.70 17.10
N ILE A 398 0.00 11.83 16.19
CA ILE A 398 -0.54 10.47 16.02
C ILE A 398 0.52 9.45 16.43
N GLU A 399 0.26 8.75 17.52
CA GLU A 399 1.03 7.57 17.91
C GLU A 399 0.38 6.34 17.29
N LYS A 400 1.14 5.65 16.44
CA LYS A 400 0.66 4.45 15.74
C LYS A 400 1.46 3.22 16.18
N CYS A 401 0.80 2.06 16.19
CA CYS A 401 1.44 0.74 16.32
C CYS A 401 1.41 -0.06 14.98
N GLY A 402 0.62 0.41 14.01
CA GLY A 402 0.60 -0.05 12.62
C GLY A 402 1.65 0.64 11.76
N HIS A 403 1.90 0.10 10.56
CA HIS A 403 2.64 0.80 9.52
C HIS A 403 1.86 2.02 9.04
N GLY A 404 0.57 1.85 8.73
CA GLY A 404 -0.34 2.91 8.34
C GLY A 404 -0.82 3.75 9.52
N ALA A 405 -0.80 5.08 9.36
CA ALA A 405 -1.16 6.00 10.44
C ALA A 405 -2.66 6.07 10.74
N PHE A 406 -3.53 5.55 9.88
CA PHE A 406 -4.98 5.48 10.12
C PHE A 406 -5.39 4.28 10.98
N HIS A 407 -4.51 3.27 11.08
CA HIS A 407 -4.84 2.03 11.75
C HIS A 407 -4.91 2.21 13.27
N LEU A 408 -6.11 2.07 13.85
CA LEU A 408 -6.38 2.18 15.29
C LEU A 408 -5.88 3.49 15.91
N THR A 409 -5.99 4.60 15.19
CA THR A 409 -5.63 5.93 15.68
C THR A 409 -6.78 6.93 15.50
N SER A 410 -6.62 8.12 16.07
CA SER A 410 -7.53 9.26 15.89
C SER A 410 -7.26 10.06 14.61
N LEU A 411 -6.36 9.63 13.71
CA LEU A 411 -5.95 10.44 12.55
C LEU A 411 -7.13 10.84 11.67
N GLU A 412 -8.00 9.91 11.29
CA GLU A 412 -9.14 10.20 10.41
C GLU A 412 -10.08 11.23 11.03
N LEU A 413 -10.49 11.01 12.28
CA LEU A 413 -11.36 11.90 13.03
C LEU A 413 -10.71 13.28 13.22
N GLY A 414 -9.40 13.31 13.50
CA GLY A 414 -8.64 14.55 13.63
C GLY A 414 -8.61 15.34 12.33
N LEU A 415 -8.26 14.72 11.21
CA LEU A 415 -8.27 15.38 9.89
C LEU A 415 -9.66 15.90 9.53
N GLN A 416 -10.71 15.11 9.73
CA GLN A 416 -12.09 15.52 9.48
C GLN A 416 -12.53 16.69 10.36
N SER A 417 -12.22 16.65 11.67
CA SER A 417 -12.52 17.74 12.60
C SER A 417 -11.79 19.05 12.25
N LEU A 418 -10.63 18.96 11.59
CA LEU A 418 -9.86 20.11 11.11
C LEU A 418 -10.34 20.61 9.74
N GLY A 419 -11.29 19.91 9.09
CA GLY A 419 -11.77 20.23 7.75
C GLY A 419 -10.77 19.88 6.63
N VAL A 420 -9.82 18.99 6.91
CA VAL A 420 -8.78 18.61 5.95
C VAL A 420 -9.38 17.71 4.87
N THR A 421 -9.11 18.05 3.61
CA THR A 421 -9.44 17.25 2.42
C THR A 421 -8.20 16.87 1.61
N HIS A 422 -7.09 17.58 1.84
CA HIS A 422 -5.84 17.43 1.10
C HIS A 422 -4.69 17.07 2.05
N LEU A 423 -3.90 16.07 1.67
CA LEU A 423 -2.82 15.54 2.51
C LEU A 423 -1.49 15.53 1.76
N VAL A 424 -0.54 16.34 2.22
CA VAL A 424 0.86 16.31 1.78
C VAL A 424 1.62 15.37 2.71
N VAL A 425 2.26 14.35 2.18
CA VAL A 425 2.91 13.29 2.97
C VAL A 425 4.42 13.31 2.78
N MET A 426 5.15 13.25 3.89
CA MET A 426 6.61 13.10 3.95
C MET A 426 7.02 12.17 5.10
N GLY A 427 8.26 11.68 5.08
CA GLY A 427 8.81 10.84 6.15
C GLY A 427 9.35 9.48 5.68
N VAL A 428 9.50 8.55 6.62
CA VAL A 428 10.16 7.26 6.40
C VAL A 428 9.42 6.06 7.03
N PRO A 429 9.63 4.82 6.54
CA PRO A 429 10.18 4.48 5.24
C PRO A 429 9.16 4.76 4.12
N THR A 430 9.64 5.14 2.94
CA THR A 430 8.81 5.43 1.75
C THR A 430 7.85 4.29 1.42
N ASP A 431 8.37 3.08 1.20
CA ASP A 431 7.62 1.90 0.70
C ASP A 431 6.82 1.17 1.79
N VAL A 432 6.99 1.56 3.06
CA VAL A 432 6.33 0.95 4.22
C VAL A 432 5.31 1.90 4.84
N CYS A 433 5.69 2.73 5.81
CA CYS A 433 4.76 3.53 6.59
C CYS A 433 4.12 4.66 5.76
N VAL A 434 4.93 5.35 4.97
CA VAL A 434 4.48 6.46 4.12
C VAL A 434 3.49 5.94 3.07
N HIS A 435 3.88 4.94 2.29
CA HIS A 435 3.02 4.41 1.23
C HIS A 435 1.77 3.68 1.77
N THR A 436 1.84 3.02 2.93
CA THR A 436 0.64 2.42 3.55
C THR A 436 -0.35 3.50 3.98
N THR A 437 0.13 4.58 4.59
CA THR A 437 -0.71 5.70 5.01
C THR A 437 -1.30 6.45 3.83
N LEU A 438 -0.53 6.66 2.77
CA LEU A 438 -1.00 7.27 1.52
C LEU A 438 -2.17 6.47 0.90
N ARG A 439 -2.03 5.13 0.84
CA ARG A 439 -3.09 4.24 0.34
C ARG A 439 -4.37 4.35 1.19
N GLN A 440 -4.21 4.30 2.52
CA GLN A 440 -5.32 4.42 3.46
C GLN A 440 -6.04 5.78 3.38
N ALA A 441 -5.28 6.87 3.19
CA ALA A 441 -5.82 8.22 3.00
C ALA A 441 -6.61 8.30 1.68
N ASN A 442 -6.05 7.79 0.59
CA ASN A 442 -6.69 7.78 -0.71
C ASN A 442 -8.01 6.98 -0.71
N ASP A 443 -8.05 5.82 -0.07
CA ASP A 443 -9.29 5.01 0.05
C ASP A 443 -10.37 5.69 0.90
N ARG A 444 -10.00 6.67 1.74
CA ARG A 444 -10.91 7.54 2.50
C ARG A 444 -11.28 8.82 1.75
N GLY A 445 -10.79 8.99 0.53
CA GLY A 445 -11.09 10.13 -0.33
C GLY A 445 -10.22 11.38 -0.10
N PHE A 446 -9.19 11.30 0.73
CA PHE A 446 -8.22 12.40 0.82
C PHE A 446 -7.45 12.56 -0.48
N GLU A 447 -7.26 13.80 -0.91
CA GLU A 447 -6.46 14.12 -2.08
C GLU A 447 -4.99 14.23 -1.69
N CYS A 448 -4.16 13.31 -2.20
CA CYS A 448 -2.85 13.06 -1.63
C CYS A 448 -1.70 13.52 -2.53
N LEU A 449 -0.68 14.12 -1.92
CA LEU A 449 0.59 14.48 -2.53
C LEU A 449 1.74 13.82 -1.77
N LEU A 450 2.59 13.07 -2.46
CA LEU A 450 3.81 12.51 -1.89
C LEU A 450 5.03 13.35 -2.30
N LEU A 451 5.84 13.79 -1.33
CA LEU A 451 7.07 14.53 -1.59
C LEU A 451 8.25 13.57 -1.79
N SER A 452 8.70 13.44 -3.04
CA SER A 452 9.73 12.49 -3.47
C SER A 452 11.11 12.71 -2.84
N ASP A 453 11.46 13.96 -2.54
CA ASP A 453 12.71 14.40 -1.91
C ASP A 453 12.58 14.64 -0.39
N CYS A 454 11.40 14.34 0.17
CA CYS A 454 11.14 14.34 1.62
C CYS A 454 10.79 12.94 2.14
N THR A 455 11.18 11.90 1.40
CA THR A 455 10.99 10.50 1.80
C THR A 455 12.21 9.64 1.48
N GLY A 456 12.46 8.64 2.30
CA GLY A 456 13.56 7.69 2.12
C GLY A 456 13.22 6.30 2.63
N THR A 457 13.92 5.28 2.12
CA THR A 457 13.83 3.88 2.60
C THR A 457 15.19 3.18 2.46
N THR A 458 15.26 1.91 2.86
CA THR A 458 16.49 1.11 2.91
C THR A 458 17.01 0.64 1.55
N ALA A 459 16.17 0.66 0.51
CA ALA A 459 16.54 0.23 -0.83
C ALA A 459 15.97 1.15 -1.91
N GLN A 460 16.86 1.59 -2.80
CA GLN A 460 16.54 2.59 -3.83
C GLN A 460 15.47 2.10 -4.80
N ASP A 461 15.56 0.85 -5.28
CA ASP A 461 14.62 0.28 -6.24
C ASP A 461 13.19 0.16 -5.68
N THR A 462 13.04 -0.18 -4.40
CA THR A 462 11.74 -0.16 -3.71
C THR A 462 11.22 1.26 -3.50
N GLN A 463 12.10 2.25 -3.25
CA GLN A 463 11.72 3.66 -3.19
C GLN A 463 11.15 4.14 -4.53
N LEU A 464 11.86 3.84 -5.62
CA LEU A 464 11.45 4.18 -6.97
C LEU A 464 10.12 3.55 -7.36
N SER A 465 9.96 2.27 -7.05
CA SER A 465 8.72 1.55 -7.33
C SER A 465 7.55 2.11 -6.51
N ALA A 466 7.77 2.47 -5.24
CA ALA A 466 6.80 3.15 -4.40
C ALA A 466 6.34 4.49 -5.02
N LEU A 467 7.28 5.33 -5.49
CA LEU A 467 6.93 6.58 -6.18
C LEU A 467 6.19 6.33 -7.51
N LYS A 468 6.57 5.31 -8.28
CA LYS A 468 5.91 4.92 -9.53
C LYS A 468 4.47 4.46 -9.29
N GLN A 469 4.25 3.65 -8.26
CA GLN A 469 2.94 3.12 -7.88
C GLN A 469 1.95 4.21 -7.47
N VAL A 470 2.40 5.37 -6.97
CA VAL A 470 1.48 6.49 -6.72
C VAL A 470 0.84 7.00 -8.01
N LYS A 471 1.60 7.00 -9.10
CA LYS A 471 1.31 7.76 -10.33
C LYS A 471 0.69 6.94 -11.46
N MET A 472 0.84 5.63 -11.42
CA MET A 472 0.20 4.73 -12.38
C MET A 472 -1.31 4.99 -12.45
N GLN A 473 -1.93 4.69 -13.60
CA GLN A 473 -3.36 4.94 -13.84
C GLN A 473 -3.76 6.40 -13.56
N HIS A 474 -2.90 7.34 -13.95
CA HIS A 474 -3.06 8.78 -13.71
C HIS A 474 -3.29 9.13 -12.23
N GLY A 475 -2.51 8.50 -11.36
CA GLY A 475 -2.43 8.87 -9.96
C GLY A 475 -3.29 8.01 -9.04
N VAL A 476 -3.25 6.68 -9.18
CA VAL A 476 -4.10 5.76 -8.41
C VAL A 476 -4.07 6.01 -6.89
N PHE A 477 -2.98 6.54 -6.34
CA PHE A 477 -2.87 6.96 -4.92
C PHE A 477 -2.62 8.46 -4.70
N GLY A 478 -2.73 9.30 -5.74
CA GLY A 478 -2.43 10.73 -5.66
C GLY A 478 -1.43 11.18 -6.70
N ALA A 479 -0.67 12.22 -6.36
CA ALA A 479 0.40 12.78 -7.17
C ALA A 479 1.73 12.79 -6.41
N VAL A 480 2.84 12.93 -7.12
CA VAL A 480 4.19 13.06 -6.58
C VAL A 480 4.80 14.39 -7.01
N ALA A 481 5.41 15.11 -6.06
CA ALA A 481 6.12 16.36 -6.33
C ALA A 481 7.48 16.39 -5.60
N THR A 482 8.24 17.45 -5.84
CA THR A 482 9.40 17.83 -5.02
C THR A 482 9.00 18.88 -3.99
N SER A 483 9.82 19.04 -2.95
CA SER A 483 9.69 20.11 -1.97
C SER A 483 9.71 21.49 -2.65
N GLU A 484 10.58 21.69 -3.64
CA GLU A 484 10.69 22.94 -4.39
C GLU A 484 9.37 23.31 -5.09
N ALA A 485 8.74 22.35 -5.76
CA ALA A 485 7.46 22.57 -6.43
C ALA A 485 6.35 22.96 -5.43
N LEU A 486 6.30 22.29 -4.28
CA LEU A 486 5.36 22.61 -3.21
C LEU A 486 5.61 24.02 -2.66
N LEU A 487 6.84 24.33 -2.28
CA LEU A 487 7.20 25.63 -1.67
C LEU A 487 7.01 26.80 -2.64
N THR A 488 7.22 26.58 -3.93
CA THR A 488 6.88 27.53 -4.99
C THR A 488 5.37 27.82 -5.00
N ALA A 489 4.54 26.78 -4.96
CA ALA A 489 3.08 26.95 -4.95
C ALA A 489 2.59 27.66 -3.68
N VAL A 490 3.16 27.32 -2.52
CA VAL A 490 2.84 27.96 -1.23
C VAL A 490 3.20 29.45 -1.24
N SER A 491 4.39 29.80 -1.73
CA SER A 491 4.84 31.20 -1.78
C SER A 491 3.96 32.08 -2.69
N GLN A 492 3.31 31.48 -3.70
CA GLN A 492 2.35 32.17 -4.57
C GLN A 492 1.02 32.49 -3.87
N LEU A 493 0.68 31.80 -2.77
CA LEU A 493 -0.50 32.09 -1.95
C LEU A 493 -0.30 33.36 -1.13
N ASP A 494 0.89 33.56 -0.56
CA ASP A 494 1.19 34.72 0.31
C ASP A 494 1.13 36.06 -0.44
N THR A 495 1.43 36.06 -1.74
CA THR A 495 1.33 37.26 -2.60
C THR A 495 -0.11 37.71 -2.91
N ALA A 496 -1.13 37.05 -2.36
CA ALA A 496 -2.53 37.26 -2.69
C ALA A 496 -3.40 37.84 -1.55
N GLN A 497 -2.84 38.16 -0.37
CA GLN A 497 -3.58 38.98 0.59
C GLN A 497 -3.63 40.44 0.09
N PRO A 498 -4.81 41.02 -0.18
CA PRO A 498 -4.91 42.41 -0.58
C PRO A 498 -4.56 43.32 0.61
N SER A 499 -3.72 44.32 0.33
CA SER A 499 -3.43 45.48 1.18
C SER A 499 -4.67 46.26 1.59
#